data_AF-A0A074LJS0-F1
#
_entry.id   AF-A0A074LJS0-F1
#
_cell.length_a   1.000
_cell.length_b   1.000
_cell.length_c   1.000
_cell.angle_alpha   90.00
_cell.angle_beta   90.00
_cell.angle_gamma   90.00
#
_symmetry.space_group_name_H-M   'P 1'
#
loop_
_entity.id
_entity.type
_entity.pdbx_description
1 polymer ?
#
loop_
_entity_poly.entity_id
_entity_poly.type
_entity_poly.pdbx_seq_one_letter_code
_entity_poly.pdbx_strand_id
1 'polypeptide(L)'
;MSFCKLSTIIFLSFLLNSCSGKLDTGNINTDDWKKDRYGCSGLRMQYIDEIKALKNSFLGKNNQEIILTFGRPDRVELVDKSQSFFFYFLEPSSSCPGVEIEKEPLKVLFRFNAISKVSEVTITNLNP
;
A
#
# COMPACT_ATOMS: atom_id res chain seq x y z
N MET A 1 -31.58 31.75 29.35
CA MET A 1 -31.29 30.44 28.72
C MET A 1 -30.07 30.57 27.80
N SER A 2 -28.87 30.71 28.36
CA SER A 2 -27.64 30.91 27.55
C SER A 2 -26.46 30.06 28.02
N PHE A 3 -26.74 28.93 28.68
CA PHE A 3 -25.72 27.93 29.06
C PHE A 3 -25.84 26.62 28.26
N CYS A 4 -26.94 26.41 27.53
CA CYS A 4 -27.20 25.16 26.80
C CYS A 4 -26.47 25.08 25.44
N LYS A 5 -26.14 26.22 24.82
CA LYS A 5 -25.49 26.26 23.49
C LYS A 5 -23.98 26.01 23.53
N LEU A 6 -23.33 26.28 24.67
CA LEU A 6 -21.87 26.13 24.78
C LEU A 6 -21.46 24.65 24.92
N SER A 7 -22.32 23.83 25.53
CA SER A 7 -22.09 22.39 25.70
C SER A 7 -22.16 21.60 24.38
N THR A 8 -22.90 22.09 23.38
CA THR A 8 -23.09 21.39 22.09
C THR A 8 -21.88 21.51 21.17
N ILE A 9 -21.07 22.57 21.32
CA ILE A 9 -19.89 22.82 20.48
C ILE A 9 -18.72 21.88 20.85
N ILE A 10 -18.57 21.54 22.13
CA ILE A 10 -17.48 20.69 22.63
C ILE A 10 -17.66 19.22 22.19
N PHE A 11 -18.90 18.75 22.02
CA PHE A 11 -19.19 17.37 21.60
C PHE A 11 -18.90 17.11 20.12
N LEU A 12 -18.97 18.15 19.27
CA LEU A 12 -18.72 18.04 17.83
C LEU A 12 -17.22 17.93 17.49
N SER A 13 -16.34 18.41 18.38
CA SER A 13 -14.88 18.38 18.17
C SER A 13 -14.24 17.01 18.40
N PHE A 14 -14.95 16.05 19.00
CA PHE A 14 -14.39 14.72 19.31
C PHE A 14 -14.52 13.68 18.19
N LEU A 15 -15.29 13.97 17.13
CA LEU A 15 -15.64 12.97 16.10
C LEU A 15 -14.61 12.80 14.97
N LEU A 16 -13.46 13.49 14.99
CA LEU A 16 -12.52 13.51 13.85
C LEU A 16 -11.16 12.84 14.09
N ASN A 17 -10.98 12.06 15.17
CA ASN A 17 -9.74 11.32 15.40
C ASN A 17 -9.69 9.98 14.64
N SER A 18 -9.70 10.03 13.30
CA SER A 18 -9.35 8.86 12.48
C SER A 18 -7.89 8.95 12.05
N CYS A 19 -6.97 8.63 12.96
CA CYS A 19 -5.55 8.53 12.62
C CYS A 19 -5.29 7.15 11.97
N SER A 20 -5.00 7.14 10.66
CA SER A 20 -4.49 5.95 9.98
C SER A 20 -3.01 5.76 10.34
N GLY A 21 -2.66 4.62 10.93
CA GLY A 21 -1.29 4.28 11.34
C GLY A 21 -0.50 3.52 10.28
N LYS A 22 0.81 3.38 10.51
CA LYS A 22 1.62 2.39 9.80
C LYS A 22 1.17 0.98 10.19
N LEU A 23 1.22 0.06 9.24
CA LEU A 23 0.93 -1.35 9.47
C LEU A 23 2.14 -2.06 10.07
N ASP A 24 1.89 -3.17 10.74
CA ASP A 24 2.95 -4.10 11.13
C ASP A 24 3.53 -4.75 9.87
N THR A 25 4.85 -4.67 9.72
CA THR A 25 5.59 -5.23 8.59
C THR A 25 6.57 -6.31 9.01
N GLY A 26 6.46 -6.82 10.24
CA GLY A 26 7.37 -7.83 10.78
C GLY A 26 8.81 -7.41 10.59
N ASN A 27 9.60 -8.23 9.87
CA ASN A 27 11.02 -7.99 9.65
C ASN A 27 11.36 -7.06 8.48
N ILE A 28 10.38 -6.53 7.75
CA ILE A 28 10.64 -5.66 6.59
C ILE A 28 11.16 -4.31 7.05
N ASN A 29 12.38 -3.95 6.64
CA ASN A 29 12.86 -2.58 6.79
C ASN A 29 12.13 -1.66 5.81
N THR A 30 11.12 -0.94 6.31
CA THR A 30 10.30 -0.05 5.47
C THR A 30 11.08 1.12 4.87
N ASP A 31 12.22 1.52 5.44
CA ASP A 31 13.05 2.59 4.88
C ASP A 31 13.83 2.08 3.67
N ASP A 32 14.40 0.88 3.74
CA ASP A 32 15.07 0.24 2.60
C ASP A 32 14.07 -0.09 1.48
N TRP A 33 12.88 -0.57 1.85
CA TRP A 33 11.78 -0.80 0.91
C TRP A 33 11.43 0.46 0.10
N LYS A 34 11.35 1.62 0.78
CA LYS A 34 11.02 2.91 0.16
C LYS A 34 12.15 3.44 -0.72
N LYS A 35 13.41 3.18 -0.37
CA LYS A 35 14.58 3.56 -1.17
C LYS A 35 14.67 2.74 -2.46
N ASP A 36 14.21 1.50 -2.46
CA ASP A 36 14.21 0.61 -3.63
C ASP A 36 13.04 0.88 -4.60
N ARG A 37 12.95 2.11 -5.11
CA ARG A 37 11.93 2.50 -6.09
C ARG A 37 12.03 1.60 -7.31
N TYR A 38 10.87 1.11 -7.77
CA TYR A 38 10.77 0.25 -8.96
C TYR A 38 11.55 -1.07 -8.88
N GLY A 39 12.03 -1.47 -7.70
CA GLY A 39 12.84 -2.67 -7.50
C GLY A 39 14.27 -2.57 -8.05
N CYS A 40 14.76 -1.37 -8.39
CA CYS A 40 16.03 -1.22 -9.11
C CYS A 40 17.27 -1.67 -8.32
N SER A 41 17.22 -1.65 -6.99
CA SER A 41 18.32 -2.03 -6.11
C SER A 41 18.21 -3.49 -5.64
N GLY A 42 17.11 -4.18 -5.94
CA GLY A 42 16.87 -5.57 -5.54
C GLY A 42 16.68 -5.78 -4.02
N LEU A 43 16.60 -4.71 -3.24
CA LEU A 43 16.46 -4.78 -1.78
C LEU A 43 15.11 -5.37 -1.37
N ARG A 44 14.08 -5.30 -2.22
CA ARG A 44 12.77 -5.86 -1.90
C ARG A 44 12.69 -7.38 -2.05
N MET A 45 13.56 -7.99 -2.84
CA MET A 45 13.56 -9.44 -3.09
C MET A 45 13.78 -10.25 -1.81
N GLN A 46 14.53 -9.72 -0.84
CA GLN A 46 14.79 -10.40 0.43
C GLN A 46 13.54 -10.53 1.33
N TYR A 47 12.48 -9.77 1.04
CA TYR A 47 11.26 -9.73 1.86
C TYR A 47 10.11 -10.56 1.31
N ILE A 48 10.33 -11.37 0.27
CA ILE A 48 9.27 -12.14 -0.39
C ILE A 48 8.52 -13.04 0.61
N ASP A 49 9.25 -13.81 1.42
CA ASP A 49 8.60 -14.77 2.33
C ASP A 49 7.90 -14.07 3.50
N GLU A 50 8.44 -12.95 3.96
CA GLU A 50 7.80 -12.09 4.96
C GLU A 50 6.49 -11.49 4.41
N ILE A 51 6.48 -10.99 3.16
CA ILE A 51 5.26 -10.53 2.49
C ILE A 51 4.26 -11.69 2.34
N LYS A 52 4.70 -12.90 1.97
CA LYS A 52 3.79 -14.06 1.88
C LYS A 52 3.14 -14.38 3.22
N ALA A 53 3.89 -14.29 4.32
CA ALA A 53 3.39 -14.54 5.66
C ALA A 53 2.40 -13.45 6.12
N LEU A 54 2.71 -12.17 5.83
CA LEU A 54 1.93 -11.03 6.30
C LEU A 54 0.78 -10.63 5.37
N LYS A 55 0.73 -11.09 4.12
CA LYS A 55 -0.25 -10.60 3.11
C LYS A 55 -1.70 -10.53 3.58
N ASN A 56 -2.11 -11.48 4.44
CA ASN A 56 -3.48 -11.54 4.98
C ASN A 56 -3.75 -10.46 6.05
N SER A 57 -2.73 -9.98 6.77
CA SER A 57 -2.87 -8.90 7.75
C SER A 57 -3.17 -7.54 7.10
N PHE A 58 -2.86 -7.41 5.80
CA PHE A 58 -3.12 -6.22 5.02
C PHE A 58 -4.56 -6.15 4.45
N LEU A 59 -5.34 -7.23 4.54
CA LEU A 59 -6.72 -7.22 4.08
C LEU A 59 -7.57 -6.22 4.91
N GLY A 60 -8.46 -5.49 4.23
CA GLY A 60 -9.32 -4.48 4.85
C GLY A 60 -8.60 -3.17 5.24
N LYS A 61 -7.28 -3.08 5.03
CA LYS A 61 -6.52 -1.83 5.20
C LYS A 61 -6.84 -0.87 4.05
N ASN A 62 -6.82 0.41 4.34
CA ASN A 62 -7.08 1.44 3.34
C ASN A 62 -5.80 1.81 2.56
N ASN A 63 -5.97 2.48 1.42
CA ASN A 63 -4.87 2.96 0.58
C ASN A 63 -3.83 3.79 1.36
N GLN A 64 -4.26 4.66 2.28
CA GLN A 64 -3.38 5.51 3.06
C GLN A 64 -2.52 4.70 4.04
N GLU A 65 -3.08 3.68 4.70
CA GLU A 65 -2.30 2.76 5.54
C GLU A 65 -1.20 2.06 4.73
N ILE A 66 -1.51 1.61 3.51
CA ILE A 66 -0.52 1.01 2.59
C ILE A 66 0.56 2.03 2.20
N ILE A 67 0.18 3.27 1.88
CA ILE A 67 1.13 4.33 1.48
C ILE A 67 2.04 4.75 2.65
N LEU A 68 1.48 4.90 3.86
CA LEU A 68 2.26 5.26 5.05
C LEU A 68 3.31 4.17 5.37
N THR A 69 2.92 2.91 5.16
CA THR A 69 3.74 1.74 5.42
C THR A 69 4.83 1.57 4.37
N PHE A 70 4.45 1.40 3.11
CA PHE A 70 5.34 1.00 2.01
C PHE A 70 5.82 2.17 1.13
N GLY A 71 5.30 3.38 1.35
CA GLY A 71 5.60 4.55 0.53
C GLY A 71 4.67 4.68 -0.67
N ARG A 72 5.02 5.57 -1.60
CA ARG A 72 4.28 5.73 -2.86
C ARG A 72 4.34 4.40 -3.65
N PRO A 73 3.24 3.91 -4.23
CA PRO A 73 3.31 2.80 -5.17
C PRO A 73 4.25 3.10 -6.34
N ASP A 74 4.83 2.06 -6.92
CA ASP A 74 5.62 2.23 -8.14
C ASP A 74 4.72 2.51 -9.34
N ARG A 75 3.58 1.82 -9.40
CA ARG A 75 2.50 2.05 -10.36
C ARG A 75 1.14 1.99 -9.66
N VAL A 76 0.20 2.77 -10.17
CA VAL A 76 -1.22 2.69 -9.81
C VAL A 76 -1.99 2.39 -11.08
N GLU A 77 -2.87 1.41 -11.04
CA GLU A 77 -3.77 1.10 -12.15
C GLU A 77 -5.21 1.16 -11.66
N LEU A 78 -6.07 1.79 -12.46
CA LEU A 78 -7.50 1.89 -12.22
C LEU A 78 -8.18 1.02 -13.26
N VAL A 79 -9.01 0.08 -12.81
CA VAL A 79 -9.76 -0.81 -13.70
C VAL A 79 -11.26 -0.58 -13.53
N ASP A 80 -12.05 -1.22 -14.39
CA ASP A 80 -13.50 -1.17 -14.33
C ASP A 80 -14.06 -1.60 -12.96
N LYS A 81 -15.29 -1.16 -12.67
CA LYS A 81 -16.00 -1.43 -11.40
C LYS A 81 -15.32 -0.82 -10.17
N SER A 82 -14.64 0.32 -10.35
CA SER A 82 -14.04 1.11 -9.27
C SER A 82 -13.00 0.35 -8.46
N GLN A 83 -12.26 -0.54 -9.11
CA GLN A 83 -11.13 -1.22 -8.47
C GLN A 83 -9.84 -0.51 -8.83
N SER A 84 -8.89 -0.53 -7.90
CA SER A 84 -7.55 -0.01 -8.13
C SER A 84 -6.50 -0.98 -7.65
N PHE A 85 -5.32 -0.90 -8.25
CA PHE A 85 -4.18 -1.75 -7.94
C PHE A 85 -2.97 -0.89 -7.63
N PHE A 86 -2.33 -1.15 -6.50
CA PHE A 86 -1.01 -0.61 -6.19
C PHE A 86 0.04 -1.68 -6.47
N PHE A 87 1.04 -1.29 -7.26
CA PHE A 87 2.14 -2.15 -7.66
C PHE A 87 3.38 -1.73 -6.87
N TYR A 88 4.04 -2.70 -6.26
CA TYR A 88 5.39 -2.57 -5.76
C TYR A 88 6.25 -3.63 -6.43
N PHE A 89 7.15 -3.22 -7.31
CA PHE A 89 8.05 -4.13 -8.01
C PHE A 89 9.07 -4.70 -7.02
N LEU A 90 9.26 -6.01 -7.09
CA LEU A 90 10.26 -6.76 -6.33
C LEU A 90 11.51 -6.96 -7.20
N GLU A 91 11.31 -7.28 -8.48
CA GLU A 91 12.35 -7.29 -9.50
C GLU A 91 12.45 -5.92 -10.20
N PRO A 92 13.61 -5.57 -10.80
CA PRO A 92 13.76 -4.34 -11.56
C PRO A 92 12.71 -4.22 -12.67
N SER A 93 12.01 -3.08 -12.71
CA SER A 93 11.08 -2.76 -13.80
C SER A 93 11.73 -1.94 -14.92
N SER A 94 11.01 -1.73 -16.02
CA SER A 94 11.46 -0.88 -17.15
C SER A 94 11.66 0.60 -16.77
N SER A 95 11.22 1.02 -15.58
CA SER A 95 11.51 2.36 -15.05
C SER A 95 12.92 2.48 -14.46
N CYS A 96 13.67 1.38 -14.35
CA CYS A 96 15.06 1.37 -13.91
C CYS A 96 16.01 1.70 -15.09
N PRO A 97 17.06 2.50 -14.88
CA PRO A 97 18.02 2.82 -15.94
C PRO A 97 18.71 1.57 -16.50
N GLY A 98 18.72 1.44 -17.83
CA GLY A 98 19.42 0.35 -18.53
C GLY A 98 18.76 -1.03 -18.40
N VAL A 99 17.53 -1.11 -17.91
CA VAL A 99 16.79 -2.38 -17.80
C VAL A 99 15.83 -2.53 -18.98
N GLU A 100 16.08 -3.53 -19.82
CA GLU A 100 15.14 -4.00 -20.83
C GLU A 100 14.33 -5.17 -20.27
N ILE A 101 13.01 -5.13 -20.45
CA ILE A 101 12.07 -6.09 -19.86
C ILE A 101 11.57 -7.03 -20.96
N GLU A 102 11.97 -8.30 -20.90
CA GLU A 102 11.43 -9.36 -21.77
C GLU A 102 10.13 -9.97 -21.22
N LYS A 103 10.00 -9.98 -19.88
CA LYS A 103 8.86 -10.53 -19.14
C LYS A 103 8.49 -9.61 -18.00
N GLU A 104 7.20 -9.53 -17.67
CA GLU A 104 6.74 -8.72 -16.54
C GLU A 104 7.51 -9.05 -15.24
N PRO A 105 8.08 -8.04 -14.56
CA PRO A 105 8.85 -8.25 -13.33
C PRO A 105 7.95 -8.72 -12.19
N LEU A 106 8.52 -9.49 -11.27
CA LEU A 106 7.85 -9.94 -10.06
C LEU A 106 7.47 -8.72 -9.22
N LYS A 107 6.23 -8.71 -8.73
CA LYS A 107 5.66 -7.57 -8.01
C LYS A 107 4.69 -8.02 -6.92
N VAL A 108 4.53 -7.16 -5.92
CA VAL A 108 3.41 -7.23 -4.97
C VAL A 108 2.28 -6.35 -5.50
N LEU A 109 1.10 -6.95 -5.67
CA LEU A 109 -0.12 -6.24 -6.04
C LEU A 109 -1.04 -6.15 -4.85
N PHE A 110 -1.40 -4.92 -4.47
CA PHE A 110 -2.51 -4.66 -3.55
C PHE A 110 -3.73 -4.27 -4.37
N ARG A 111 -4.75 -5.12 -4.38
CA ARG A 111 -6.04 -4.84 -5.02
C ARG A 111 -6.97 -4.17 -4.02
N PHE A 112 -7.56 -3.06 -4.42
CA PHE A 112 -8.54 -2.33 -3.63
C PHE A 112 -9.93 -2.48 -4.24
N ASN A 113 -10.93 -2.58 -3.37
CA ASN A 113 -12.33 -2.55 -3.75
C ASN A 113 -12.85 -1.10 -3.93
N ALA A 114 -14.13 -0.98 -4.27
CA ALA A 114 -14.79 0.31 -4.52
C ALA A 114 -14.78 1.30 -3.35
N ILE A 115 -14.52 0.84 -2.12
CA ILE A 115 -14.40 1.68 -0.92
C ILE A 115 -12.94 1.87 -0.47
N SER A 116 -11.98 1.67 -1.38
CA SER A 116 -10.54 1.85 -1.14
C SER A 116 -9.97 0.98 -0.02
N LYS A 117 -10.52 -0.22 0.17
CA LYS A 117 -9.99 -1.24 1.10
C LYS A 117 -9.33 -2.37 0.34
N VAL A 118 -8.19 -2.85 0.83
CA VAL A 118 -7.48 -4.00 0.28
C VAL A 118 -8.39 -5.23 0.34
N SER A 119 -8.71 -5.79 -0.82
CA SER A 119 -9.47 -7.04 -0.94
C SER A 119 -8.58 -8.24 -1.24
N GLU A 120 -7.37 -7.99 -1.77
CA GLU A 120 -6.44 -9.03 -2.17
C GLU A 120 -5.00 -8.52 -2.18
N VAL A 121 -4.06 -9.39 -1.83
CA VAL A 121 -2.62 -9.14 -1.95
C VAL A 121 -1.97 -10.34 -2.61
N THR A 122 -1.33 -10.12 -3.76
CA THR A 122 -0.68 -11.18 -4.54
C THR A 122 0.78 -10.85 -4.85
N ILE A 123 1.61 -11.88 -4.94
CA ILE A 123 2.97 -11.80 -5.47
C ILE A 123 2.95 -12.52 -6.81
N THR A 124 3.17 -11.79 -7.90
CA THR A 124 2.96 -12.33 -9.25
C THR A 124 3.78 -11.57 -10.29
N ASN A 125 4.01 -12.21 -11.44
CA ASN A 125 4.50 -11.55 -12.65
C ASN A 125 3.32 -11.12 -13.55
N LEU A 126 2.09 -11.53 -13.27
CA LEU A 126 0.94 -11.22 -14.11
C LEU A 126 0.40 -9.80 -13.85
N ASN A 127 -0.15 -9.17 -14.88
CA ASN A 127 -0.94 -7.95 -14.76
C ASN A 127 -2.41 -8.30 -14.46
N PRO A 128 -3.13 -7.45 -13.70
CA PRO A 128 -4.54 -7.67 -13.36
C PRO A 128 -5.50 -7.58 -14.56
#